data_AF-A0A7J3JFV4-F1
#
_entry.id   AF-A0A7J3JFV4-F1
#
_cell.length_a   1.000
_cell.length_b   1.000
_cell.length_c   1.000
_cell.angle_alpha   90.00
_cell.angle_beta   90.00
_cell.angle_gamma   90.00
#
_symmetry.space_group_name_H-M   'P 1'
#
loop_
_entity.id
_entity.type
_entity.pdbx_description
1 polymer ?
#
loop_
_entity_poly.entity_id
_entity_poly.type
_entity_poly.pdbx_seq_one_letter_code
_entity_poly.pdbx_strand_id
1 'polypeptide(L)'
;MSGYTISVWLDMTQETDAAVTISEASVPPKPTGKKQISIEEIVATFQTVAEDIAQIGQLNSAENAVVTQFLTSLKTHMEPLTPAIPVSTVIIPIEYGLPEQAHIEVNGRLRLTYDDGSQKIVDLSEPKNRDFMMAVIDDVMPKLEALAREFEERLLRKDIPVEEPPVEIPAPQPPAPIIPEPLPPPVVAVEPAVTMPEPEPAPVEATPEPQLPPVEVIDPTIERNAKIDAITTETLDFLGMLGGEVFEQEPVSKYFDDWMVNLRQIILSFESNEVIGPDEEFAAQYNQIFSKIQEELDNRIANEAEIAISYRTLVENRYLLNKIDEEHAAQTKQFVEKGTSTIETLMRSMANIEKELAEAQAVKVSYLHPLQKMAKDQKVSELTQRLNSIKKRLAMAVGTSSTDSGKSGDIDAQFEAQIKMLEEKRKIAMELLNKNVDDLVNEIAKLKMIKTSNPIKRVSIQQQVFETEEKLYAAKKRLELAEKNSSAEMEQLRAEYEKKKQAALGKVQTLEKDIAKKAVDNSAGVRKEAANALAEAVKALAEKKKAAPASPATEEAEQVKQ
;
A
#
# COMPACT_ATOMS: atom_id res chain seq x y z
N MET A 1 56.31 -68.26 -9.21
CA MET A 1 55.17 -68.74 -8.40
C MET A 1 53.93 -68.67 -9.27
N SER A 2 53.26 -69.83 -9.44
CA SER A 2 51.91 -70.10 -10.00
C SER A 2 51.41 -69.23 -11.16
N GLY A 3 51.16 -69.68 -12.40
CA GLY A 3 50.76 -71.01 -12.86
C GLY A 3 49.23 -71.10 -12.93
N TYR A 4 48.62 -71.05 -14.11
CA TYR A 4 47.88 -72.18 -14.71
C TYR A 4 47.23 -71.84 -16.06
N THR A 5 47.18 -72.90 -16.87
CA THR A 5 46.72 -73.06 -18.25
C THR A 5 45.22 -73.28 -18.40
N ILE A 6 44.78 -73.05 -19.64
CA ILE A 6 43.54 -73.45 -20.33
C ILE A 6 43.06 -74.88 -20.02
N SER A 7 41.74 -75.07 -19.95
CA SER A 7 40.94 -76.22 -20.44
C SER A 7 39.43 -75.93 -20.18
N VAL A 8 38.38 -76.44 -20.85
CA VAL A 8 38.02 -77.15 -22.10
C VAL A 8 36.47 -77.39 -22.03
N TRP A 9 35.85 -77.97 -23.07
CA TRP A 9 34.46 -78.46 -23.27
C TRP A 9 33.55 -77.44 -24.00
N LEU A 10 33.16 -77.54 -25.28
CA LEU A 10 32.92 -78.62 -26.25
C LEU A 10 31.93 -79.70 -25.76
N ASP A 11 30.67 -79.64 -26.21
CA ASP A 11 30.10 -80.73 -27.03
C ASP A 11 28.86 -80.32 -27.85
N MET A 12 28.70 -81.05 -28.96
CA MET A 12 27.68 -81.07 -30.02
C MET A 12 26.28 -81.45 -29.47
N THR A 13 25.14 -81.19 -30.12
CA THR A 13 24.62 -81.91 -31.31
C THR A 13 23.36 -81.24 -31.91
N GLN A 14 23.02 -81.68 -33.14
CA GLN A 14 21.99 -81.21 -34.07
C GLN A 14 20.56 -81.71 -33.78
N GLU A 15 19.62 -81.14 -34.57
CA GLU A 15 18.41 -81.73 -35.19
C GLU A 15 17.00 -81.40 -34.62
N THR A 16 16.29 -80.61 -35.46
CA THR A 16 14.90 -80.74 -35.97
C THR A 16 13.71 -80.94 -35.00
N ASP A 17 12.77 -79.98 -35.03
CA ASP A 17 11.44 -80.07 -35.68
C ASP A 17 10.36 -79.21 -35.00
N ALA A 18 9.52 -78.58 -35.84
CA ALA A 18 8.08 -78.24 -35.74
C ALA A 18 7.41 -78.09 -34.34
N ALA A 19 6.47 -77.17 -34.05
CA ALA A 19 5.72 -76.17 -34.79
C ALA A 19 4.77 -75.44 -33.79
N VAL A 20 4.05 -74.41 -34.29
CA VAL A 20 2.71 -73.92 -33.85
C VAL A 20 2.64 -72.74 -32.85
N THR A 21 2.44 -71.55 -33.46
CA THR A 21 1.33 -70.57 -33.25
C THR A 21 1.28 -69.75 -31.95
N ILE A 22 1.25 -68.42 -32.07
CA ILE A 22 0.07 -67.53 -31.98
C ILE A 22 0.48 -66.08 -32.29
N SER A 23 -0.39 -65.44 -33.06
CA SER A 23 -0.37 -64.08 -33.60
C SER A 23 -0.71 -62.98 -32.58
N GLU A 24 -0.28 -61.77 -32.94
CA GLU A 24 -1.02 -60.50 -32.81
C GLU A 24 -1.05 -59.76 -31.45
N ALA A 25 -0.33 -58.63 -31.41
CA ALA A 25 -0.75 -57.42 -30.68
C ALA A 25 -0.08 -56.14 -31.28
N SER A 26 -0.85 -55.48 -32.14
CA SER A 26 -1.07 -54.03 -32.26
C SER A 26 0.11 -53.05 -32.08
N VAL A 27 0.53 -52.47 -33.21
CA VAL A 27 1.27 -51.20 -33.28
C VAL A 27 0.27 -50.03 -33.28
N PRO A 28 0.33 -49.05 -32.35
CA PRO A 28 -0.48 -47.85 -32.46
C PRO A 28 0.06 -46.88 -33.52
N PRO A 29 -0.82 -46.07 -34.16
CA PRO A 29 -0.51 -45.37 -35.40
C PRO A 29 0.28 -44.07 -35.19
N LYS A 30 1.04 -43.73 -36.24
CA LYS A 30 1.80 -42.50 -36.46
C LYS A 30 0.91 -41.26 -36.35
N PRO A 31 1.23 -40.24 -35.53
CA PRO A 31 0.52 -38.97 -35.58
C PRO A 31 0.95 -38.22 -36.85
N THR A 32 0.03 -38.19 -37.82
CA THR A 32 0.03 -37.25 -38.93
C THR A 32 -0.76 -36.02 -38.50
N GLY A 33 -0.24 -34.82 -38.78
CA GLY A 33 -0.94 -33.56 -38.59
C GLY A 33 -0.24 -32.57 -37.67
N LYS A 34 0.85 -31.94 -38.14
CA LYS A 34 1.19 -30.59 -37.67
C LYS A 34 0.10 -29.67 -38.24
N LYS A 35 -0.84 -29.18 -37.41
CA LYS A 35 -1.64 -28.01 -37.78
C LYS A 35 -0.65 -26.87 -38.03
N GLN A 36 -0.47 -26.51 -39.31
CA GLN A 36 0.17 -25.26 -39.67
C GLN A 36 -0.73 -24.16 -39.12
N ILE A 37 -0.26 -23.46 -38.10
CA ILE A 37 -0.85 -22.20 -37.65
C ILE A 37 -0.79 -21.28 -38.86
N SER A 38 -1.96 -20.87 -39.38
CA SER A 38 -2.03 -20.06 -40.59
C SER A 38 -1.38 -18.70 -40.34
N ILE A 39 -0.80 -18.10 -41.39
CA ILE A 39 -0.31 -16.72 -41.37
C ILE A 39 -1.43 -15.76 -40.94
N GLU A 40 -2.69 -16.07 -41.23
CA GLU A 40 -3.84 -15.28 -40.77
C GLU A 40 -4.05 -15.33 -39.25
N GLU A 41 -3.75 -16.46 -38.59
CA GLU A 41 -3.87 -16.64 -37.15
C GLU A 41 -2.73 -15.91 -36.41
N ILE A 42 -1.56 -15.86 -37.04
CA ILE A 42 -0.40 -15.06 -36.61
C ILE A 42 -0.68 -13.57 -36.77
N VAL A 43 -1.23 -13.13 -37.90
CA VAL A 43 -1.59 -11.72 -38.13
C VAL A 43 -2.72 -11.29 -37.17
N ALA A 44 -3.73 -12.13 -36.95
CA ALA A 44 -4.79 -11.85 -35.99
C ALA A 44 -4.26 -11.68 -34.56
N THR A 45 -3.34 -12.55 -34.12
CA THR A 45 -2.69 -12.42 -32.80
C THR A 45 -1.80 -11.18 -32.72
N PHE A 46 -1.08 -10.81 -33.79
CA PHE A 46 -0.34 -9.53 -33.84
C PHE A 46 -1.26 -8.31 -33.78
N GLN A 47 -2.46 -8.40 -34.37
CA GLN A 47 -3.43 -7.31 -34.36
C GLN A 47 -4.04 -7.13 -32.96
N THR A 48 -4.40 -8.23 -32.30
CA THR A 48 -4.87 -8.21 -30.90
C THR A 48 -3.79 -7.70 -29.95
N VAL A 49 -2.53 -8.12 -30.11
CA VAL A 49 -1.43 -7.62 -29.27
C VAL A 49 -1.11 -6.14 -29.54
N ALA A 50 -1.20 -5.69 -30.80
CA ALA A 50 -1.05 -4.27 -31.12
C ALA A 50 -2.19 -3.41 -30.55
N GLU A 51 -3.42 -3.96 -30.54
CA GLU A 51 -4.57 -3.36 -29.85
C GLU A 51 -4.36 -3.32 -28.33
N ASP A 52 -3.88 -4.39 -27.71
CA ASP A 52 -3.56 -4.46 -26.29
C ASP A 52 -2.46 -3.43 -25.90
N ILE A 53 -1.39 -3.30 -26.71
CA ILE A 53 -0.32 -2.31 -26.50
C ILE A 53 -0.85 -0.88 -26.64
N ALA A 54 -1.68 -0.63 -27.66
CA ALA A 54 -2.33 0.66 -27.84
C ALA A 54 -3.26 0.97 -26.65
N GLN A 55 -3.94 -0.04 -26.12
CA GLN A 55 -4.82 0.08 -24.96
C GLN A 55 -4.05 0.34 -23.67
N ILE A 56 -2.90 -0.31 -23.44
CA ILE A 56 -2.02 -0.03 -22.29
C ILE A 56 -1.46 1.39 -22.37
N GLY A 57 -1.01 1.82 -23.55
CA GLY A 57 -0.55 3.20 -23.77
C GLY A 57 -1.66 4.22 -23.52
N GLN A 58 -2.89 3.91 -23.96
CA GLN A 58 -4.07 4.72 -23.66
C GLN A 58 -4.37 4.76 -22.16
N LEU A 59 -4.32 3.62 -21.46
CA LEU A 59 -4.57 3.52 -20.01
C LEU A 59 -3.54 4.31 -19.19
N ASN A 60 -2.25 4.22 -19.50
CA ASN A 60 -1.22 4.98 -18.80
C ASN A 60 -1.33 6.50 -19.10
N SER A 61 -1.67 6.86 -20.35
CA SER A 61 -1.97 8.26 -20.68
C SER A 61 -3.22 8.77 -19.96
N ALA A 62 -4.24 7.92 -19.81
CA ALA A 62 -5.47 8.22 -19.11
C ALA A 62 -5.22 8.33 -17.60
N GLU A 63 -4.42 7.45 -17.00
CA GLU A 63 -4.02 7.53 -15.60
C GLU A 63 -3.27 8.83 -15.32
N ASN A 64 -2.27 9.18 -16.13
CA ASN A 64 -1.54 10.44 -15.96
C ASN A 64 -2.45 11.66 -16.17
N ALA A 65 -3.42 11.58 -17.10
CA ALA A 65 -4.42 12.62 -17.26
C ALA A 65 -5.33 12.73 -16.02
N VAL A 66 -5.75 11.61 -15.44
CA VAL A 66 -6.56 11.55 -14.21
C VAL A 66 -5.77 12.13 -13.03
N VAL A 67 -4.51 11.75 -12.85
CA VAL A 67 -3.65 12.31 -11.78
C VAL A 67 -3.44 13.80 -11.98
N THR A 68 -3.18 14.25 -13.21
CA THR A 68 -3.04 15.68 -13.51
C THR A 68 -4.33 16.44 -13.22
N GLN A 69 -5.47 15.88 -13.62
CA GLN A 69 -6.78 16.47 -13.37
C GLN A 69 -7.11 16.48 -11.88
N PHE A 70 -6.78 15.42 -11.15
CA PHE A 70 -6.91 15.34 -9.70
C PHE A 70 -6.07 16.42 -9.03
N LEU A 71 -4.78 16.55 -9.34
CA LEU A 71 -3.91 17.56 -8.75
C LEU A 71 -4.35 18.98 -9.10
N THR A 72 -4.88 19.19 -10.31
CA THR A 72 -5.46 20.48 -10.72
C THR A 72 -6.73 20.80 -9.94
N SER A 73 -7.59 19.79 -9.73
CA SER A 73 -8.79 19.89 -8.91
C SER A 73 -8.44 20.18 -7.45
N LEU A 74 -7.51 19.41 -6.89
CA LEU A 74 -6.98 19.59 -5.54
C LEU A 74 -6.46 21.02 -5.36
N LYS A 75 -5.64 21.51 -6.29
CA LYS A 75 -5.17 22.91 -6.26
C LYS A 75 -6.34 23.89 -6.22
N THR A 76 -7.29 23.75 -7.14
CA THR A 76 -8.42 24.68 -7.30
C THR A 76 -9.30 24.74 -6.05
N HIS A 77 -9.54 23.59 -5.40
CA HIS A 77 -10.42 23.50 -4.23
C HIS A 77 -9.68 23.72 -2.90
N MET A 78 -8.38 23.44 -2.83
CA MET A 78 -7.58 23.59 -1.62
C MET A 78 -7.02 25.01 -1.47
N GLU A 79 -6.63 25.68 -2.56
CA GLU A 79 -6.07 27.05 -2.56
C GLU A 79 -6.94 28.09 -1.82
N PRO A 80 -8.29 28.10 -1.91
CA PRO A 80 -9.12 29.01 -1.13
C PRO A 80 -9.28 28.61 0.36
N LEU A 81 -8.98 27.36 0.72
CA LEU A 81 -9.17 26.81 2.07
C LEU A 81 -7.90 26.90 2.91
N THR A 82 -6.79 26.34 2.41
CA THR A 82 -5.50 26.30 3.12
C THR A 82 -4.33 26.09 2.15
N PRO A 83 -3.15 26.71 2.37
CA PRO A 83 -1.97 26.50 1.54
C PRO A 83 -1.35 25.09 1.69
N ALA A 84 -1.61 24.41 2.81
CA ALA A 84 -1.10 23.07 3.08
C ALA A 84 -2.02 22.29 4.04
N ILE A 85 -2.10 20.97 3.89
CA ILE A 85 -2.82 20.07 4.81
C ILE A 85 -1.83 19.17 5.52
N PRO A 86 -1.91 19.03 6.86
CA PRO A 86 -1.04 18.12 7.60
C PRO A 86 -1.37 16.66 7.27
N VAL A 87 -0.32 15.91 6.96
CA VAL A 87 -0.38 14.49 6.60
C VAL A 87 0.17 13.67 7.78
N SER A 88 -0.47 12.54 8.07
CA SER A 88 0.01 11.64 9.12
C SER A 88 1.44 11.17 8.84
N THR A 89 2.33 11.22 9.83
CA THR A 89 3.72 10.74 9.66
C THR A 89 3.80 9.21 9.61
N VAL A 90 2.73 8.51 10.02
CA VAL A 90 2.63 7.04 10.03
C VAL A 90 2.57 6.46 8.62
N ILE A 91 2.03 7.22 7.66
CA ILE A 91 1.89 6.78 6.27
C ILE A 91 3.15 7.05 5.43
N ILE A 92 4.19 7.66 6.02
CA ILE A 92 5.43 8.01 5.32
C ILE A 92 6.38 6.79 5.28
N PRO A 93 6.83 6.34 4.09
CA PRO A 93 7.79 5.24 3.98
C PRO A 93 9.15 5.58 4.64
N ILE A 94 9.79 4.58 5.26
CA ILE A 94 11.05 4.73 6.03
C ILE A 94 12.22 5.24 5.19
N GLU A 95 12.21 5.04 3.86
CA GLU A 95 13.24 5.61 2.97
C GLU A 95 13.21 7.14 2.90
N TYR A 96 12.08 7.73 3.29
CA TYR A 96 11.96 9.15 3.54
C TYR A 96 12.25 9.51 4.99
N GLY A 97 12.84 8.63 5.80
CA GLY A 97 13.19 8.87 7.20
C GLY A 97 11.98 8.88 8.14
N LEU A 98 12.21 9.41 9.33
CA LEU A 98 11.18 9.64 10.36
C LEU A 98 10.92 11.16 10.43
N PRO A 99 10.05 11.71 9.57
CA PRO A 99 9.71 13.12 9.68
C PRO A 99 8.88 13.37 10.94
N GLU A 100 9.15 14.48 11.60
CA GLU A 100 8.34 14.98 12.72
C GLU A 100 7.01 15.54 12.20
N GLN A 101 7.03 16.16 11.02
CA GLN A 101 5.86 16.73 10.38
C GLN A 101 5.84 16.46 8.88
N ALA A 102 4.65 16.20 8.34
CA ALA A 102 4.42 16.06 6.90
C ALA A 102 3.25 16.95 6.49
N HIS A 103 3.38 17.64 5.35
CA HIS A 103 2.35 18.52 4.82
C HIS A 103 2.24 18.36 3.30
N ILE A 104 1.03 18.16 2.79
CA ILE A 104 0.78 18.23 1.35
C ILE A 104 0.50 19.69 0.97
N GLU A 105 1.15 20.16 -0.08
CA GLU A 105 0.96 21.49 -0.66
C GLU A 105 -0.10 21.46 -1.77
N VAL A 106 -0.69 22.62 -2.08
CA VAL A 106 -1.68 22.80 -3.16
C VAL A 106 -1.20 22.33 -4.55
N ASN A 107 0.10 22.16 -4.75
CA ASN A 107 0.71 21.69 -6.00
C ASN A 107 0.88 20.15 -6.06
N GLY A 108 0.43 19.41 -5.04
CA GLY A 108 0.59 17.96 -4.96
C GLY A 108 1.94 17.49 -4.44
N ARG A 109 2.78 18.40 -3.93
CA ARG A 109 4.07 18.05 -3.33
C ARG A 109 3.92 17.79 -1.85
N LEU A 110 4.56 16.74 -1.38
CA LEU A 110 4.62 16.40 0.02
C LEU A 110 5.91 16.95 0.62
N ARG A 111 5.77 17.86 1.59
CA ARG A 111 6.88 18.41 2.35
C ARG A 111 7.03 17.65 3.66
N LEU A 112 8.19 17.05 3.86
CA LEU A 112 8.59 16.33 5.07
C LEU A 112 9.59 17.19 5.85
N THR A 113 9.34 17.39 7.13
CA THR A 113 10.21 18.14 8.05
C THR A 113 10.73 17.20 9.12
N TYR A 114 12.04 17.20 9.34
CA TYR A 114 12.73 16.33 10.30
C TYR A 114 13.12 17.07 11.57
N ASP A 115 13.54 16.31 12.57
CA ASP A 115 13.97 16.78 13.90
C ASP A 115 15.16 17.74 13.86
N ASP A 116 16.05 17.57 12.88
CA ASP A 116 17.19 18.46 12.62
C ASP A 116 16.82 19.76 11.89
N GLY A 117 15.53 19.97 11.60
CA GLY A 117 15.02 21.11 10.85
C GLY A 117 15.23 21.01 9.33
N SER A 118 15.80 19.91 8.82
CA SER A 118 15.91 19.67 7.38
C SER A 118 14.54 19.40 6.76
N GLN A 119 14.42 19.68 5.46
CA GLN A 119 13.18 19.49 4.70
C GLN A 119 13.45 18.67 3.45
N LYS A 120 12.57 17.69 3.18
CA LYS A 120 12.56 16.90 1.95
C LYS A 120 11.23 17.10 1.25
N ILE A 121 11.29 17.37 -0.05
CA ILE A 121 10.10 17.53 -0.90
C ILE A 121 9.98 16.27 -1.76
N VAL A 122 8.84 15.62 -1.70
CA VAL A 122 8.50 14.44 -2.51
C VAL A 122 7.41 14.83 -3.50
N ASP A 123 7.66 14.60 -4.78
CA ASP A 123 6.67 14.85 -5.81
C ASP A 123 5.76 13.61 -5.97
N LEU A 124 4.52 13.73 -5.49
CA LEU A 124 3.54 12.64 -5.55
C LEU A 124 2.99 12.42 -6.97
N SER A 125 3.23 13.35 -7.90
CA SER A 125 2.82 13.22 -9.30
C SER A 125 3.66 12.20 -10.09
N GLU A 126 4.82 11.79 -9.57
CA GLU A 126 5.69 10.82 -10.21
C GLU A 126 5.06 9.40 -10.19
N PRO A 127 5.15 8.62 -11.30
CA PRO A 127 4.55 7.29 -11.38
C PRO A 127 5.01 6.32 -10.28
N LYS A 128 6.28 6.36 -9.90
CA LYS A 128 6.84 5.54 -8.80
C LYS A 128 6.22 5.83 -7.43
N ASN A 129 5.53 6.97 -7.28
CA ASN A 129 4.91 7.40 -6.03
C ASN A 129 3.39 7.23 -6.03
N ARG A 130 2.78 6.52 -7.00
CA ARG A 130 1.32 6.38 -7.11
C ARG A 130 0.66 5.77 -5.88
N ASP A 131 1.20 4.68 -5.35
CA ASP A 131 0.67 4.05 -4.14
C ASP A 131 0.82 4.96 -2.91
N PHE A 132 1.95 5.68 -2.83
CA PHE A 132 2.19 6.63 -1.76
C PHE A 132 1.25 7.83 -1.86
N MET A 133 1.00 8.32 -3.07
CA MET A 133 0.01 9.35 -3.35
C MET A 133 -1.38 8.90 -2.93
N MET A 134 -1.80 7.67 -3.23
CA MET A 134 -3.09 7.15 -2.79
C MET A 134 -3.20 7.09 -1.26
N ALA A 135 -2.16 6.61 -0.57
CA ALA A 135 -2.14 6.61 0.90
C ALA A 135 -2.23 8.03 1.49
N VAL A 136 -1.56 9.01 0.86
CA VAL A 136 -1.65 10.42 1.26
C VAL A 136 -3.04 10.99 0.99
N ILE A 137 -3.66 10.64 -0.13
CA ILE A 137 -5.02 11.07 -0.49
C ILE A 137 -6.04 10.52 0.51
N ASP A 138 -5.93 9.25 0.90
CA ASP A 138 -6.83 8.61 1.87
C ASP A 138 -6.80 9.32 3.23
N ASP A 139 -5.62 9.81 3.66
CA ASP A 139 -5.46 10.59 4.90
C ASP A 139 -5.90 12.06 4.75
N VAL A 140 -5.74 12.65 3.56
CA VAL A 140 -5.99 14.08 3.31
C VAL A 140 -7.45 14.37 2.97
N MET A 141 -8.13 13.48 2.25
CA MET A 141 -9.51 13.70 1.78
C MET A 141 -10.50 13.99 2.92
N PRO A 142 -10.51 13.23 4.02
CA PRO A 142 -11.41 13.52 5.15
C PRO A 142 -11.13 14.90 5.76
N LYS A 143 -9.85 15.30 5.84
CA LYS A 143 -9.42 16.59 6.39
C LYS A 143 -9.83 17.75 5.47
N LEU A 144 -9.73 17.56 4.16
CA LEU A 144 -10.17 18.53 3.16
C LEU A 144 -11.69 18.72 3.18
N GLU A 145 -12.46 17.64 3.33
CA GLU A 145 -13.92 17.70 3.46
C GLU A 145 -14.36 18.45 4.72
N ALA A 146 -13.69 18.22 5.85
CA ALA A 146 -13.94 18.96 7.08
C ALA A 146 -13.68 20.46 6.91
N LEU A 147 -12.55 20.83 6.29
CA LEU A 147 -12.20 22.22 6.00
C LEU A 147 -13.20 22.88 5.03
N ALA A 148 -13.67 22.16 4.02
CA ALA A 148 -14.66 22.67 3.08
C ALA A 148 -16.00 22.98 3.77
N ARG A 149 -16.47 22.10 4.67
CA ARG A 149 -17.68 22.33 5.47
C ARG A 149 -17.54 23.55 6.38
N GLU A 150 -16.42 23.68 7.07
CA GLU A 150 -16.15 24.83 7.95
C GLU A 150 -16.16 26.15 7.16
N PHE A 151 -15.55 26.15 5.97
CA PHE A 151 -15.55 27.31 5.09
C PHE A 151 -16.95 27.67 4.59
N GLU A 152 -17.77 26.68 4.23
CA GLU A 152 -19.16 26.87 3.80
C GLU A 152 -20.04 27.42 4.93
N GLU A 153 -19.90 26.89 6.16
CA GLU A 153 -20.57 27.44 7.35
C GLU A 153 -20.15 28.89 7.61
N ARG A 154 -18.87 29.23 7.40
CA ARG A 154 -18.37 30.59 7.57
C ARG A 154 -18.92 31.56 6.52
N LEU A 155 -19.16 31.09 5.30
CA LEU A 155 -19.83 31.87 4.26
C LEU A 155 -21.31 32.09 4.60
N LEU A 156 -22.01 31.06 5.07
CA LEU A 156 -23.42 31.15 5.47
C LEU A 156 -23.63 32.06 6.71
N ARG A 157 -22.66 32.10 7.63
CA ARG A 157 -22.68 33.06 8.76
C ARG A 157 -22.47 34.51 8.34
N LYS A 158 -21.93 34.77 7.15
CA LYS A 158 -21.67 36.13 6.64
C LYS A 158 -22.88 36.80 5.97
N ASP A 159 -23.97 36.07 5.76
CA ASP A 159 -25.19 36.59 5.09
C ASP A 159 -26.33 36.98 6.05
N ILE A 160 -26.05 37.20 7.34
CA ILE A 160 -26.99 37.93 8.22
C ILE A 160 -26.64 39.42 8.11
N PRO A 161 -27.50 40.28 7.53
CA PRO A 161 -27.31 41.72 7.62
C PRO A 161 -27.35 42.10 9.10
N VAL A 162 -26.20 42.45 9.65
CA VAL A 162 -26.15 43.18 10.91
C VAL A 162 -26.75 44.55 10.60
N GLU A 163 -28.00 44.75 11.00
CA GLU A 163 -28.55 46.09 11.15
C GLU A 163 -27.70 46.76 12.23
N GLU A 164 -26.70 47.55 11.81
CA GLU A 164 -25.91 48.38 12.70
C GLU A 164 -26.88 49.30 13.45
N PRO A 165 -26.94 49.27 14.79
CA PRO A 165 -27.73 50.25 15.52
C PRO A 165 -27.14 51.64 15.26
N PRO A 166 -27.98 52.70 15.19
CA PRO A 166 -27.51 54.03 14.84
C PRO A 166 -26.47 54.52 15.85
N VAL A 167 -25.32 54.95 15.33
CA VAL A 167 -24.29 55.65 16.10
C VAL A 167 -24.89 56.97 16.60
N GLU A 168 -25.20 57.05 17.90
CA GLU A 168 -25.45 58.32 18.57
C GLU A 168 -24.14 59.13 18.58
N ILE A 169 -24.14 60.22 17.82
CA ILE A 169 -23.06 61.21 17.82
C ILE A 169 -23.17 61.99 19.15
N PRO A 170 -22.16 61.97 20.04
CA PRO A 170 -22.17 62.82 21.22
C PRO A 170 -21.94 64.28 20.79
N ALA A 171 -22.85 65.17 21.20
CA ALA A 171 -22.71 66.61 20.98
C ALA A 171 -21.44 67.17 21.67
N PRO A 172 -20.81 68.21 21.12
CA PRO A 172 -19.51 68.69 21.58
C PRO A 172 -19.62 69.39 22.94
N GLN A 173 -18.78 68.98 23.90
CA GLN A 173 -18.64 69.65 25.19
C GLN A 173 -17.97 71.03 25.05
N PRO A 174 -18.48 72.08 25.71
CA PRO A 174 -17.81 73.37 25.78
C PRO A 174 -16.60 73.34 26.76
N PRO A 175 -15.55 74.16 26.51
CA PRO A 175 -14.28 74.09 27.22
C PRO A 175 -14.37 74.59 28.67
N ALA A 176 -13.63 73.90 29.55
CA ALA A 176 -13.56 74.12 30.99
C ALA A 176 -12.94 75.47 31.40
N PRO A 177 -13.44 76.11 32.48
CA PRO A 177 -12.70 77.16 33.17
C PRO A 177 -11.73 76.58 34.22
N ILE A 178 -10.51 77.11 34.18
CA ILE A 178 -9.37 76.94 35.07
C ILE A 178 -9.71 77.38 36.51
N ILE A 179 -9.18 76.71 37.55
CA ILE A 179 -8.75 77.30 38.85
C ILE A 179 -7.80 76.30 39.59
N PRO A 180 -6.81 76.78 40.39
CA PRO A 180 -5.60 76.04 40.79
C PRO A 180 -5.65 75.34 42.17
N GLU A 181 -4.70 74.42 42.39
CA GLU A 181 -4.25 73.75 43.64
C GLU A 181 -3.91 74.69 44.83
N PRO A 182 -3.58 74.21 46.07
CA PRO A 182 -4.17 73.18 46.95
C PRO A 182 -4.21 73.62 48.46
N LEU A 183 -4.59 72.68 49.37
CA LEU A 183 -4.25 72.52 50.83
C LEU A 183 -5.43 72.41 51.84
N PRO A 184 -5.27 71.69 53.00
CA PRO A 184 -6.23 70.67 53.44
C PRO A 184 -6.83 70.95 54.86
N PRO A 185 -7.40 69.96 55.61
CA PRO A 185 -8.66 70.03 56.37
C PRO A 185 -8.44 70.54 57.83
N PRO A 186 -9.41 70.71 58.78
CA PRO A 186 -10.47 69.75 59.21
C PRO A 186 -11.76 70.41 59.77
N VAL A 187 -12.67 69.60 60.33
CA VAL A 187 -13.17 69.66 61.73
C VAL A 187 -14.63 69.16 61.82
N VAL A 188 -14.77 68.15 62.69
CA VAL A 188 -15.93 67.56 63.36
C VAL A 188 -16.96 68.57 63.89
N ALA A 189 -18.26 68.24 63.86
CA ALA A 189 -19.17 68.21 65.02
C ALA A 189 -20.65 68.20 64.60
N VAL A 190 -21.40 67.14 64.96
CA VAL A 190 -22.40 67.06 66.06
C VAL A 190 -23.74 67.71 65.72
N GLU A 191 -24.77 66.85 65.58
CA GLU A 191 -26.18 66.86 66.05
C GLU A 191 -26.90 68.20 66.40
N PRO A 192 -28.24 68.25 66.69
CA PRO A 192 -29.33 67.26 66.54
C PRO A 192 -30.68 67.84 65.99
N ALA A 193 -31.64 66.92 65.82
CA ALA A 193 -33.10 66.94 66.11
C ALA A 193 -33.93 68.25 66.08
N VAL A 194 -35.11 68.20 65.45
CA VAL A 194 -36.47 68.56 65.96
C VAL A 194 -37.50 67.97 64.95
N THR A 195 -38.25 66.89 65.18
CA THR A 195 -39.46 66.61 65.98
C THR A 195 -40.78 67.32 65.57
N MET A 196 -41.83 66.47 65.46
CA MET A 196 -43.29 66.71 65.64
C MET A 196 -44.16 67.07 64.42
N PRO A 197 -45.46 66.70 64.40
CA PRO A 197 -46.14 65.64 65.15
C PRO A 197 -47.20 64.80 64.40
N GLU A 198 -47.43 63.64 65.02
CA GLU A 198 -48.63 62.79 65.06
C GLU A 198 -49.95 63.53 65.32
N PRO A 199 -51.10 62.91 64.99
CA PRO A 199 -52.22 62.93 65.92
C PRO A 199 -52.74 61.52 66.26
N GLU A 200 -53.08 61.40 67.54
CA GLU A 200 -53.54 60.24 68.31
C GLU A 200 -54.93 59.67 67.91
N PRO A 201 -55.30 58.49 68.48
CA PRO A 201 -56.30 57.56 67.95
C PRO A 201 -57.63 57.55 68.74
N ALA A 202 -58.64 56.85 68.21
CA ALA A 202 -59.76 56.26 68.96
C ALA A 202 -60.54 55.25 68.07
N PRO A 203 -61.39 54.37 68.60
CA PRO A 203 -61.06 53.20 69.43
C PRO A 203 -61.65 51.88 68.87
N VAL A 204 -61.22 50.79 69.48
CA VAL A 204 -61.47 49.36 69.18
C VAL A 204 -62.95 48.96 69.24
N GLU A 205 -63.43 48.18 68.26
CA GLU A 205 -64.53 47.22 68.46
C GLU A 205 -64.37 45.99 67.55
N ALA A 206 -64.91 44.86 68.02
CA ALA A 206 -64.48 43.49 67.75
C ALA A 206 -64.80 42.91 66.35
N THR A 207 -63.99 41.91 65.97
CA THR A 207 -64.03 41.02 64.80
C THR A 207 -65.41 40.40 64.50
N PRO A 208 -65.70 40.01 63.25
CA PRO A 208 -65.30 38.67 62.79
C PRO A 208 -64.70 38.61 61.38
N GLU A 209 -63.76 37.68 61.21
CA GLU A 209 -63.05 37.33 59.97
C GLU A 209 -63.97 36.84 58.85
N PRO A 210 -63.69 37.21 57.59
CA PRO A 210 -64.00 36.38 56.43
C PRO A 210 -62.76 35.58 56.00
N GLN A 211 -62.95 34.27 55.93
CA GLN A 211 -62.00 33.22 55.60
C GLN A 211 -61.29 33.47 54.26
N LEU A 212 -59.95 33.41 54.28
CA LEU A 212 -59.11 33.17 53.10
C LEU A 212 -59.27 31.69 52.67
N PRO A 213 -59.22 31.39 51.36
CA PRO A 213 -59.24 30.01 50.87
C PRO A 213 -58.00 29.24 51.37
N PRO A 214 -58.07 27.90 51.49
CA PRO A 214 -57.00 27.11 52.09
C PRO A 214 -55.72 27.21 51.25
N VAL A 215 -54.62 27.62 51.88
CA VAL A 215 -53.27 27.33 51.39
C VAL A 215 -53.07 25.83 51.55
N GLU A 216 -52.96 25.09 50.44
CA GLU A 216 -52.48 23.72 50.46
C GLU A 216 -51.08 23.72 51.09
N VAL A 217 -50.98 23.17 52.29
CA VAL A 217 -49.69 22.84 52.91
C VAL A 217 -49.14 21.66 52.12
N ILE A 218 -48.34 21.94 51.10
CA ILE A 218 -47.54 20.91 50.44
C ILE A 218 -46.55 20.42 51.50
N ASP A 219 -46.65 19.16 51.88
CA ASP A 219 -45.70 18.52 52.79
C ASP A 219 -44.28 18.71 52.21
N PRO A 220 -43.34 19.35 52.93
CA PRO A 220 -41.99 19.62 52.45
C PRO A 220 -41.23 18.33 52.06
N THR A 221 -41.67 17.18 52.56
CA THR A 221 -41.18 15.85 52.18
C THR A 221 -41.60 15.47 50.76
N ILE A 222 -42.82 15.84 50.34
CA ILE A 222 -43.34 15.60 48.99
C ILE A 222 -42.59 16.48 47.98
N GLU A 223 -42.36 17.76 48.30
CA GLU A 223 -41.60 18.66 47.41
C GLU A 223 -40.13 18.25 47.29
N ARG A 224 -39.50 17.81 48.38
CA ARG A 224 -38.13 17.26 48.37
C ARG A 224 -38.03 16.01 47.49
N ASN A 225 -38.94 15.05 47.67
CA ASN A 225 -38.93 13.81 46.90
C ASN A 225 -39.20 14.06 45.41
N ALA A 226 -40.10 15.00 45.08
CA ALA A 226 -40.33 15.42 43.69
C ALA A 226 -39.08 16.07 43.04
N LYS A 227 -38.29 16.85 43.81
CA LYS A 227 -37.00 17.38 43.34
C LYS A 227 -35.98 16.27 43.11
N ILE A 228 -35.88 15.31 44.03
CA ILE A 228 -35.01 14.12 43.86
C ILE A 228 -35.41 13.36 42.59
N ASP A 229 -36.70 13.15 42.34
CA ASP A 229 -37.20 12.46 41.14
C ASP A 229 -36.87 13.21 39.85
N ALA A 230 -37.02 14.54 39.84
CA ALA A 230 -36.69 15.36 38.67
C ALA A 230 -35.18 15.28 38.34
N ILE A 231 -34.32 15.47 39.34
CA ILE A 231 -32.85 15.40 39.19
C ILE A 231 -32.42 13.99 38.76
N THR A 232 -33.02 12.95 39.34
CA THR A 232 -32.73 11.55 39.00
C THR A 232 -33.15 11.24 37.57
N THR A 233 -34.33 11.70 37.13
CA THR A 233 -34.82 11.50 35.76
C THR A 233 -33.92 12.18 34.75
N GLU A 234 -33.56 13.45 34.99
CA GLU A 234 -32.65 14.20 34.13
C GLU A 234 -31.27 13.51 34.01
N THR A 235 -30.72 13.04 35.14
CA THR A 235 -29.45 12.30 35.16
C THR A 235 -29.55 10.99 34.38
N LEU A 236 -30.65 10.25 34.52
CA LEU A 236 -30.88 9.00 33.80
C LEU A 236 -31.05 9.20 32.28
N ASP A 237 -31.70 10.29 31.87
CA ASP A 237 -31.84 10.65 30.46
C ASP A 237 -30.48 10.97 29.83
N PHE A 238 -29.63 11.73 30.53
CA PHE A 238 -28.26 12.01 30.07
C PHE A 238 -27.38 10.75 29.99
N LEU A 239 -27.47 9.85 30.97
CA LEU A 239 -26.76 8.57 30.93
C LEU A 239 -27.27 7.68 29.78
N GLY A 240 -28.58 7.69 29.50
CA GLY A 240 -29.17 6.98 28.37
C GLY A 240 -28.68 7.48 27.02
N MET A 241 -28.55 8.81 26.86
CA MET A 241 -28.01 9.42 25.65
C MET A 241 -26.52 9.07 25.43
N LEU A 242 -25.68 9.21 26.47
CA LEU A 242 -24.26 8.86 26.39
C LEU A 242 -24.01 7.36 26.17
N GLY A 243 -24.86 6.49 26.72
CA GLY A 243 -24.75 5.04 26.52
C GLY A 243 -25.13 4.59 25.10
N GLY A 244 -25.83 5.44 24.32
CA GLY A 244 -26.27 5.16 22.95
C GLY A 244 -25.46 5.85 21.85
N GLU A 245 -24.45 6.62 22.20
CA GLU A 245 -23.64 7.38 21.25
C GLU A 245 -22.81 6.45 20.34
N VAL A 246 -22.70 6.76 19.04
CA VAL A 246 -21.90 5.99 18.08
C VAL A 246 -20.67 6.80 17.70
N PHE A 247 -19.48 6.20 17.77
CA PHE A 247 -18.25 6.86 17.38
C PHE A 247 -17.94 6.52 15.92
N GLU A 248 -18.04 7.50 15.03
CA GLU A 248 -17.91 7.30 13.57
C GLU A 248 -16.47 7.49 13.04
N GLN A 249 -15.52 7.93 13.87
CA GLN A 249 -14.18 8.33 13.41
C GLN A 249 -13.03 7.68 14.20
N GLU A 250 -11.95 7.32 13.51
CA GLU A 250 -10.65 6.97 14.10
C GLU A 250 -9.85 8.25 14.43
N PRO A 251 -9.06 8.30 15.54
CA PRO A 251 -8.96 7.29 16.59
C PRO A 251 -10.16 7.31 17.56
N VAL A 252 -10.65 6.14 17.89
CA VAL A 252 -11.81 5.93 18.78
C VAL A 252 -11.49 6.35 20.22
N SER A 253 -10.23 6.23 20.65
CA SER A 253 -9.76 6.62 21.97
C SER A 253 -10.03 8.08 22.32
N LYS A 254 -9.94 8.99 21.35
CA LYS A 254 -10.24 10.42 21.55
C LYS A 254 -11.71 10.63 21.90
N TYR A 255 -12.61 10.03 21.13
CA TYR A 255 -14.06 10.10 21.38
C TYR A 255 -14.44 9.41 22.69
N PHE A 256 -13.73 8.32 23.03
CA PHE A 256 -13.92 7.62 24.29
C PHE A 256 -13.48 8.46 25.50
N ASP A 257 -12.39 9.20 25.40
CA ASP A 257 -11.91 10.12 26.44
C ASP A 257 -12.89 11.29 26.64
N ASP A 258 -13.34 11.93 25.55
CA ASP A 258 -14.36 12.98 25.58
C ASP A 258 -15.67 12.48 26.22
N TRP A 259 -16.09 11.26 25.86
CA TRP A 259 -17.25 10.59 26.47
C TRP A 259 -17.06 10.34 27.97
N MET A 260 -15.87 9.91 28.41
CA MET A 260 -15.56 9.75 29.83
C MET A 260 -15.63 11.08 30.59
N VAL A 261 -15.15 12.19 29.99
CA VAL A 261 -15.24 13.53 30.58
C VAL A 261 -16.70 13.93 30.78
N ASN A 262 -17.55 13.74 29.76
CA ASN A 262 -18.98 14.02 29.85
C ASN A 262 -19.66 13.17 30.93
N LEU A 263 -19.29 11.89 31.03
CA LEU A 263 -19.81 10.97 32.04
C LEU A 263 -19.46 11.43 33.46
N ARG A 264 -18.21 11.88 33.68
CA ARG A 264 -17.77 12.45 34.97
C ARG A 264 -18.55 13.71 35.31
N GLN A 265 -18.77 14.59 34.33
CA GLN A 265 -19.48 15.84 34.55
C GLN A 265 -20.94 15.61 34.98
N ILE A 266 -21.64 14.66 34.36
CA ILE A 266 -23.02 14.32 34.74
C ILE A 266 -23.07 13.80 36.18
N ILE A 267 -22.19 12.88 36.56
CA ILE A 267 -22.17 12.35 37.93
C ILE A 267 -21.79 13.44 38.95
N LEU A 268 -20.82 14.29 38.64
CA LEU A 268 -20.45 15.43 39.50
C LEU A 268 -21.61 16.40 39.68
N SER A 269 -22.40 16.67 38.63
CA SER A 269 -23.59 17.53 38.71
C SER A 269 -24.69 16.93 39.59
N PHE A 270 -24.82 15.60 39.59
CA PHE A 270 -25.76 14.86 40.44
C PHE A 270 -25.34 14.89 41.91
N GLU A 271 -24.06 14.63 42.22
CA GLU A 271 -23.53 14.65 43.60
C GLU A 271 -23.48 16.05 44.21
N SER A 272 -23.21 17.07 43.39
CA SER A 272 -23.11 18.47 43.84
C SER A 272 -24.47 19.11 44.14
N ASN A 273 -25.58 18.42 43.83
CA ASN A 273 -26.91 18.93 44.11
C ASN A 273 -27.21 18.90 45.62
N GLU A 274 -27.64 20.04 46.18
CA GLU A 274 -27.90 20.20 47.62
C GLU A 274 -28.91 19.18 48.18
N VAL A 275 -29.83 18.67 47.35
CA VAL A 275 -30.88 17.73 47.77
C VAL A 275 -30.36 16.28 47.85
N ILE A 276 -29.37 15.94 47.02
CA ILE A 276 -28.73 14.62 46.98
C ILE A 276 -27.53 14.60 47.94
N GLY A 277 -26.55 15.47 47.72
CA GLY A 277 -25.29 15.56 48.47
C GLY A 277 -24.39 14.33 48.31
N PRO A 278 -23.13 14.42 48.77
CA PRO A 278 -22.16 13.33 48.65
C PRO A 278 -22.58 12.08 49.43
N ASP A 279 -22.23 10.90 48.90
CA ASP A 279 -22.44 9.61 49.55
C ASP A 279 -21.22 8.70 49.32
N GLU A 280 -20.66 8.15 50.40
CA GLU A 280 -19.39 7.41 50.36
C GLU A 280 -19.52 6.05 49.64
N GLU A 281 -20.69 5.42 49.75
CA GLU A 281 -20.97 4.13 49.11
C GLU A 281 -21.19 4.30 47.60
N PHE A 282 -21.89 5.37 47.20
CA PHE A 282 -22.02 5.78 45.81
C PHE A 282 -20.66 6.18 45.22
N ALA A 283 -19.85 6.96 45.94
CA ALA A 283 -18.51 7.34 45.50
C ALA A 283 -17.60 6.11 45.29
N ALA A 284 -17.71 5.08 46.15
CA ALA A 284 -16.97 3.83 45.97
C ALA A 284 -17.41 3.06 44.72
N GLN A 285 -18.72 2.94 44.48
CA GLN A 285 -19.27 2.27 43.28
C GLN A 285 -18.90 3.03 41.99
N TYR A 286 -19.04 4.35 42.00
CA TYR A 286 -18.62 5.25 40.93
C TYR A 286 -17.13 5.06 40.59
N ASN A 287 -16.23 5.13 41.57
CA ASN A 287 -14.80 4.98 41.34
C ASN A 287 -14.44 3.58 40.80
N GLN A 288 -15.15 2.54 41.23
CA GLN A 288 -14.97 1.19 40.69
C GLN A 288 -15.39 1.09 39.22
N ILE A 289 -16.52 1.71 38.84
CA ILE A 289 -16.99 1.74 37.46
C ILE A 289 -15.99 2.51 36.58
N PHE A 290 -15.56 3.69 37.01
CA PHE A 290 -14.59 4.50 36.27
C PHE A 290 -13.21 3.85 36.15
N SER A 291 -12.77 3.07 37.14
CA SER A 291 -11.51 2.32 37.04
C SER A 291 -11.56 1.26 35.94
N LYS A 292 -12.69 0.55 35.79
CA LYS A 292 -12.88 -0.43 34.70
C LYS A 292 -12.96 0.23 33.33
N ILE A 293 -13.62 1.38 33.23
CA ILE A 293 -13.70 2.15 31.99
C ILE A 293 -12.32 2.69 31.59
N GLN A 294 -11.53 3.13 32.56
CA GLN A 294 -10.16 3.60 32.33
C GLN A 294 -9.26 2.48 31.80
N GLU A 295 -9.34 1.28 32.37
CA GLU A 295 -8.61 0.10 31.87
C GLU A 295 -8.99 -0.21 30.41
N GLU A 296 -10.26 -0.08 30.06
CA GLU A 296 -10.72 -0.24 28.67
C GLU A 296 -10.17 0.86 27.74
N LEU A 297 -10.11 2.12 28.18
CA LEU A 297 -9.48 3.21 27.42
C LEU A 297 -7.99 2.92 27.19
N ASP A 298 -7.27 2.49 28.21
CA ASP A 298 -5.84 2.17 28.11
C ASP A 298 -5.61 0.99 27.14
N ASN A 299 -6.46 -0.04 27.19
CA ASN A 299 -6.43 -1.15 26.24
C ASN A 299 -6.71 -0.68 24.79
N ARG A 300 -7.60 0.30 24.60
CA ARG A 300 -7.89 0.88 23.29
C ARG A 300 -6.72 1.68 22.73
N ILE A 301 -6.12 2.53 23.55
CA ILE A 301 -4.91 3.28 23.16
C ILE A 301 -3.81 2.31 22.74
N ALA A 302 -3.61 1.22 23.48
CA ALA A 302 -2.65 0.18 23.11
C ALA A 302 -3.00 -0.52 21.77
N ASN A 303 -4.27 -0.86 21.55
CA ASN A 303 -4.74 -1.45 20.30
C ASN A 303 -4.58 -0.51 19.10
N GLU A 304 -4.92 0.78 19.25
CA GLU A 304 -4.75 1.78 18.20
C GLU A 304 -3.27 2.01 17.87
N ALA A 305 -2.39 2.03 18.87
CA ALA A 305 -0.95 2.06 18.64
C ALA A 305 -0.47 0.84 17.85
N GLU A 306 -1.00 -0.36 18.14
CA GLU A 306 -0.68 -1.58 17.39
C GLU A 306 -1.22 -1.54 15.95
N ILE A 307 -2.42 -0.99 15.74
CA ILE A 307 -2.99 -0.77 14.39
C ILE A 307 -2.11 0.21 13.62
N ALA A 308 -1.66 1.32 14.23
CA ALA A 308 -0.77 2.28 13.61
C ALA A 308 0.57 1.66 13.19
N ILE A 309 1.16 0.82 14.05
CA ILE A 309 2.37 0.04 13.72
C ILE A 309 2.09 -0.93 12.56
N SER A 310 0.94 -1.61 12.57
CA SER A 310 0.53 -2.55 11.52
C SER A 310 0.34 -1.84 10.18
N TYR A 311 -0.27 -0.65 10.18
CA TYR A 311 -0.46 0.18 8.99
C TYR A 311 0.87 0.64 8.42
N ARG A 312 1.79 1.10 9.28
CA ARG A 312 3.15 1.45 8.89
C ARG A 312 3.89 0.26 8.26
N THR A 313 3.76 -0.92 8.86
CA THR A 313 4.36 -2.16 8.35
C THR A 313 3.73 -2.59 7.02
N LEU A 314 2.44 -2.33 6.82
CA LEU A 314 1.74 -2.61 5.57
C LEU A 314 2.26 -1.70 4.45
N VAL A 315 2.40 -0.40 4.71
CA VAL A 315 2.98 0.56 3.75
C VAL A 315 4.40 0.14 3.37
N GLU A 316 5.21 -0.28 4.35
CA GLU A 316 6.56 -0.79 4.10
C GLU A 316 6.56 -2.05 3.22
N ASN A 317 5.69 -3.02 3.49
CA ASN A 317 5.62 -4.23 2.68
C ASN A 317 5.14 -3.94 1.25
N ARG A 318 4.19 -3.01 1.05
CA ARG A 318 3.77 -2.56 -0.28
C ARG A 318 4.91 -1.86 -1.03
N TYR A 319 5.67 -1.02 -0.33
CA TYR A 319 6.86 -0.41 -0.90
C TYR A 319 7.92 -1.44 -1.32
N LEU A 320 8.22 -2.41 -0.45
CA LEU A 320 9.15 -3.50 -0.76
C LEU A 320 8.66 -4.36 -1.94
N LEU A 321 7.35 -4.52 -2.11
CA LEU A 321 6.76 -5.20 -3.26
C LEU A 321 7.10 -4.48 -4.56
N ASN A 322 6.94 -3.15 -4.60
CA ASN A 322 7.31 -2.35 -5.78
C ASN A 322 8.81 -2.43 -6.07
N LYS A 323 9.65 -2.41 -5.03
CA LYS A 323 11.10 -2.58 -5.18
C LYS A 323 11.48 -3.95 -5.76
N ILE A 324 10.79 -5.02 -5.37
CA ILE A 324 10.99 -6.36 -5.95
C ILE A 324 10.62 -6.36 -7.44
N ASP A 325 9.54 -5.67 -7.82
CA ASP A 325 9.11 -5.51 -9.21
C ASP A 325 10.16 -4.70 -10.02
N GLU A 326 10.66 -3.60 -9.47
CA GLU A 326 11.73 -2.77 -10.08
C GLU A 326 13.04 -3.55 -10.27
N GLU A 327 13.49 -4.27 -9.23
CA GLU A 327 14.72 -5.07 -9.29
C GLU A 327 14.62 -6.16 -10.36
N HIS A 328 13.48 -6.85 -10.45
CA HIS A 328 13.25 -7.87 -11.48
C HIS A 328 13.24 -7.26 -12.89
N ALA A 329 12.61 -6.10 -13.07
CA ALA A 329 12.62 -5.38 -14.34
C ALA A 329 14.04 -4.97 -14.75
N ALA A 330 14.82 -4.42 -13.82
CA ALA A 330 16.21 -4.02 -14.05
C ALA A 330 17.12 -5.21 -14.39
N GLN A 331 16.98 -6.33 -13.66
CA GLN A 331 17.74 -7.56 -13.92
C GLN A 331 17.41 -8.14 -15.29
N THR A 332 16.13 -8.15 -15.65
CA THR A 332 15.68 -8.62 -16.97
C THR A 332 16.25 -7.74 -18.09
N LYS A 333 16.24 -6.42 -17.93
CA LYS A 333 16.85 -5.47 -18.88
C LYS A 333 18.33 -5.73 -19.08
N GLN A 334 19.07 -5.91 -18.00
CA GLN A 334 20.49 -6.21 -18.07
C GLN A 334 20.76 -7.53 -18.81
N PHE A 335 19.90 -8.53 -18.62
CA PHE A 335 20.01 -9.82 -19.31
C PHE A 335 19.79 -9.67 -20.83
N VAL A 336 18.76 -8.93 -21.23
CA VAL A 336 18.45 -8.65 -22.64
C VAL A 336 19.59 -7.87 -23.32
N GLU A 337 20.13 -6.85 -22.66
CA GLU A 337 21.25 -6.05 -23.19
C GLU A 337 22.54 -6.88 -23.33
N LYS A 338 22.85 -7.73 -22.34
CA LYS A 338 23.97 -8.69 -22.40
C LYS A 338 23.79 -9.71 -23.52
N GLY A 339 22.59 -10.29 -23.66
CA GLY A 339 22.27 -11.20 -24.77
C GLY A 339 22.45 -10.53 -26.14
N THR A 340 21.92 -9.32 -26.27
CA THR A 340 21.94 -8.54 -27.51
C THR A 340 23.35 -8.19 -27.96
N SER A 341 24.20 -7.75 -27.04
CA SER A 341 25.59 -7.37 -27.31
C SER A 341 26.50 -8.59 -27.55
N THR A 342 26.28 -9.70 -26.85
CA THR A 342 27.06 -10.93 -27.02
C THR A 342 26.82 -11.59 -28.37
N ILE A 343 25.56 -11.75 -28.83
CA ILE A 343 25.32 -12.35 -30.16
C ILE A 343 25.87 -11.45 -31.26
N GLU A 344 25.73 -10.13 -31.13
CA GLU A 344 26.23 -9.18 -32.13
C GLU A 344 27.76 -9.23 -32.24
N THR A 345 28.46 -9.26 -31.10
CA THR A 345 29.92 -9.40 -31.08
C THR A 345 30.37 -10.71 -31.72
N LEU A 346 29.67 -11.81 -31.43
CA LEU A 346 29.96 -13.12 -32.01
C LEU A 346 29.68 -13.16 -33.52
N MET A 347 28.60 -12.53 -33.99
CA MET A 347 28.29 -12.40 -35.42
C MET A 347 29.36 -11.60 -36.17
N ARG A 348 29.79 -10.46 -35.63
CA ARG A 348 30.86 -9.64 -36.25
C ARG A 348 32.18 -10.41 -36.30
N SER A 349 32.54 -11.09 -35.20
CA SER A 349 33.73 -11.94 -35.14
C SER A 349 33.67 -13.09 -36.16
N MET A 350 32.51 -13.73 -36.29
CA MET A 350 32.28 -14.78 -37.29
C MET A 350 32.49 -14.25 -38.72
N ALA A 351 31.89 -13.11 -39.07
CA ALA A 351 32.04 -12.51 -40.39
C ALA A 351 33.49 -12.14 -40.72
N ASN A 352 34.24 -11.62 -39.74
CA ASN A 352 35.66 -11.31 -39.91
C ASN A 352 36.50 -12.56 -40.15
N ILE A 353 36.30 -13.63 -39.36
CA ILE A 353 37.02 -14.89 -39.55
C ILE A 353 36.66 -15.56 -40.89
N GLU A 354 35.39 -15.48 -41.32
CA GLU A 354 34.98 -15.97 -42.64
C GLU A 354 35.67 -15.22 -43.78
N LYS A 355 35.81 -13.90 -43.66
CA LYS A 355 36.58 -13.07 -44.60
C LYS A 355 38.06 -13.46 -44.63
N GLU A 356 38.71 -13.56 -43.47
CA GLU A 356 40.12 -13.96 -43.38
C GLU A 356 40.36 -15.39 -43.92
N LEU A 357 39.42 -16.30 -43.70
CA LEU A 357 39.47 -17.66 -44.23
C LEU A 357 39.39 -17.66 -45.76
N ALA A 358 38.47 -16.87 -46.34
CA ALA A 358 38.34 -16.72 -47.78
C ALA A 358 39.61 -16.11 -48.40
N GLU A 359 40.19 -15.09 -47.77
CA GLU A 359 41.46 -14.48 -48.20
C GLU A 359 42.62 -15.49 -48.13
N ALA A 360 42.74 -16.23 -47.02
CA ALA A 360 43.78 -17.25 -46.86
C ALA A 360 43.64 -18.39 -47.89
N GLN A 361 42.41 -18.79 -48.23
CA GLN A 361 42.14 -19.79 -49.27
C GLN A 361 42.48 -19.27 -50.67
N ALA A 362 42.24 -17.99 -50.95
CA ALA A 362 42.53 -17.35 -52.23
C ALA A 362 44.02 -17.16 -52.54
N VAL A 363 44.89 -17.18 -51.51
CA VAL A 363 46.35 -17.09 -51.70
C VAL A 363 46.85 -18.23 -52.59
N LYS A 364 47.35 -17.91 -53.79
CA LYS A 364 47.96 -18.90 -54.69
C LYS A 364 49.38 -19.19 -54.22
N VAL A 365 49.63 -20.43 -53.81
CA VAL A 365 50.97 -20.91 -53.45
C VAL A 365 51.39 -21.97 -54.47
N SER A 366 52.59 -21.81 -55.02
CA SER A 366 53.13 -22.78 -55.99
C SER A 366 53.43 -24.12 -55.31
N TYR A 367 53.17 -25.23 -56.01
CA TYR A 367 53.52 -26.59 -55.57
C TYR A 367 55.03 -26.78 -55.34
N LEU A 368 55.86 -25.87 -55.90
CA LEU A 368 57.31 -25.88 -55.75
C LEU A 368 57.79 -25.21 -54.45
N HIS A 369 56.90 -24.62 -53.65
CA HIS A 369 57.22 -24.00 -52.35
C HIS A 369 56.50 -24.72 -51.19
N PRO A 370 56.98 -25.90 -50.76
CA PRO A 370 56.30 -26.74 -49.76
C PRO A 370 56.14 -26.06 -48.41
N LEU A 371 57.11 -25.23 -47.98
CA LEU A 371 57.03 -24.46 -46.73
C LEU A 371 55.90 -23.43 -46.75
N GLN A 372 55.74 -22.71 -47.88
CA GLN A 372 54.65 -21.74 -48.02
C GLN A 372 53.28 -22.43 -48.07
N LYS A 373 53.21 -23.61 -48.70
CA LYS A 373 51.98 -24.40 -48.75
C LYS A 373 51.59 -24.87 -47.35
N MET A 374 52.55 -25.40 -46.58
CA MET A 374 52.32 -25.83 -45.20
C MET A 374 51.88 -24.66 -44.30
N ALA A 375 52.49 -23.49 -44.44
CA ALA A 375 52.09 -22.29 -43.69
C ALA A 375 50.66 -21.82 -44.05
N LYS A 376 50.29 -21.87 -45.33
CA LYS A 376 48.91 -21.60 -45.76
C LYS A 376 47.93 -22.62 -45.16
N ASP A 377 48.22 -23.90 -45.30
CA ASP A 377 47.35 -24.99 -44.83
C ASP A 377 47.17 -24.93 -43.31
N GLN A 378 48.23 -24.57 -42.58
CA GLN A 378 48.18 -24.31 -41.14
C GLN A 378 47.27 -23.12 -40.80
N LYS A 379 47.40 -21.98 -41.50
CA LYS A 379 46.55 -20.80 -41.29
C LYS A 379 45.09 -21.10 -41.59
N VAL A 380 44.80 -21.84 -42.66
CA VAL A 380 43.44 -22.27 -43.02
C VAL A 380 42.85 -23.19 -41.95
N SER A 381 43.64 -24.13 -41.42
CA SER A 381 43.21 -25.01 -40.33
C SER A 381 42.90 -24.23 -39.05
N GLU A 382 43.78 -23.32 -38.66
CA GLU A 382 43.58 -22.48 -37.47
C GLU A 382 42.32 -21.60 -37.57
N LEU A 383 42.13 -20.92 -38.70
CA LEU A 383 40.94 -20.09 -38.96
C LEU A 383 39.67 -20.96 -38.96
N THR A 384 39.72 -22.18 -39.50
CA THR A 384 38.60 -23.12 -39.48
C THR A 384 38.24 -23.56 -38.05
N GLN A 385 39.23 -23.84 -37.21
CA GLN A 385 39.01 -24.20 -35.81
C GLN A 385 38.40 -23.02 -35.02
N ARG A 386 38.94 -21.81 -35.22
CA ARG A 386 38.42 -20.58 -34.62
C ARG A 386 36.97 -20.33 -35.04
N LEU A 387 36.65 -20.45 -36.34
CA LEU A 387 35.29 -20.30 -36.86
C LEU A 387 34.31 -21.28 -36.20
N ASN A 388 34.70 -22.55 -36.07
CA ASN A 388 33.89 -23.56 -35.41
C ASN A 388 33.64 -23.25 -33.92
N SER A 389 34.64 -22.71 -33.23
CA SER A 389 34.50 -22.27 -31.83
C SER A 389 33.52 -21.09 -31.69
N ILE A 390 33.58 -20.12 -32.61
CA ILE A 390 32.68 -18.95 -32.62
C ILE A 390 31.26 -19.41 -32.93
N LYS A 391 31.05 -20.28 -33.93
CA LYS A 391 29.74 -20.87 -34.24
C LYS A 391 29.13 -21.61 -33.04
N LYS A 392 29.95 -22.35 -32.27
CA LYS A 392 29.50 -23.00 -31.03
C LYS A 392 29.11 -21.98 -29.95
N ARG A 393 29.90 -20.92 -29.76
CA ARG A 393 29.59 -19.86 -28.79
C ARG A 393 28.35 -19.06 -29.20
N LEU A 394 28.15 -18.81 -30.49
CA LEU A 394 26.96 -18.16 -31.02
C LEU A 394 25.71 -19.03 -30.76
N ALA A 395 25.79 -20.33 -31.02
CA ALA A 395 24.71 -21.26 -30.70
C ALA A 395 24.39 -21.27 -29.19
N MET A 396 25.40 -21.26 -28.32
CA MET A 396 25.20 -21.12 -26.88
C MET A 396 24.52 -19.80 -26.52
N ALA A 397 25.02 -18.67 -27.03
CA ALA A 397 24.46 -17.34 -26.73
C ALA A 397 23.01 -17.19 -27.23
N VAL A 398 22.67 -17.80 -28.36
CA VAL A 398 21.29 -17.89 -28.85
C VAL A 398 20.45 -18.77 -27.93
N GLY A 399 20.93 -19.96 -27.55
CA GLY A 399 20.17 -20.85 -26.65
C GLY A 399 19.99 -20.29 -25.23
N THR A 400 20.93 -19.48 -24.73
CA THR A 400 20.91 -18.90 -23.37
C THR A 400 20.27 -17.53 -23.29
N SER A 401 20.17 -16.77 -24.38
CA SER A 401 19.32 -15.58 -24.35
C SER A 401 17.86 -16.04 -24.13
N SER A 402 17.01 -15.23 -23.53
CA SER A 402 15.57 -15.50 -23.47
C SER A 402 14.86 -14.32 -24.07
N THR A 403 13.77 -14.59 -24.78
CA THR A 403 12.86 -13.58 -25.31
C THR A 403 11.46 -13.75 -24.74
N ASP A 404 11.31 -14.63 -23.74
CA ASP A 404 10.03 -14.82 -23.08
C ASP A 404 9.69 -13.54 -22.30
N SER A 405 8.97 -12.65 -22.97
CA SER A 405 8.26 -11.55 -22.35
C SER A 405 7.15 -12.18 -21.50
N GLY A 406 7.49 -12.59 -20.28
CA GLY A 406 6.49 -12.66 -19.24
C GLY A 406 5.74 -11.33 -19.29
N LYS A 407 4.40 -11.37 -19.34
CA LYS A 407 3.53 -10.19 -19.26
C LYS A 407 3.80 -9.49 -17.93
N SER A 408 4.90 -8.78 -17.79
CA SER A 408 5.07 -7.79 -16.75
C SER A 408 4.32 -6.58 -17.25
N GLY A 409 3.16 -6.36 -16.64
CA GLY A 409 2.47 -5.07 -16.75
C GLY A 409 3.46 -3.96 -16.42
N ASP A 410 3.32 -2.85 -17.14
CA ASP A 410 4.12 -1.64 -17.00
C ASP A 410 5.57 -1.72 -17.50
N ILE A 411 5.74 -2.25 -18.71
CA ILE A 411 7.00 -2.16 -19.44
C ILE A 411 7.11 -0.81 -20.18
N ASP A 412 8.22 -0.10 -19.96
CA ASP A 412 8.68 1.00 -20.81
C ASP A 412 8.76 0.57 -22.29
N ALA A 413 8.19 1.34 -23.22
CA ALA A 413 8.24 1.07 -24.67
C ALA A 413 9.68 0.84 -25.20
N GLN A 414 10.68 1.41 -24.53
CA GLN A 414 12.11 1.19 -24.83
C GLN A 414 12.56 -0.24 -24.53
N PHE A 415 12.07 -0.87 -23.46
CA PHE A 415 12.43 -2.23 -23.09
C PHE A 415 11.76 -3.26 -24.03
N GLU A 416 10.53 -3.01 -24.47
CA GLU A 416 9.89 -3.84 -25.49
C GLU A 416 10.65 -3.79 -26.83
N ALA A 417 11.15 -2.61 -27.22
CA ALA A 417 12.01 -2.47 -28.38
C ALA A 417 13.34 -3.25 -28.23
N GLN A 418 13.93 -3.29 -27.03
CA GLN A 418 15.13 -4.09 -26.75
C GLN A 418 14.88 -5.59 -26.86
N ILE A 419 13.72 -6.09 -26.41
CA ILE A 419 13.32 -7.49 -26.56
C ILE A 419 13.16 -7.85 -28.04
N LYS A 420 12.42 -7.02 -28.81
CA LYS A 420 12.25 -7.23 -30.27
C LYS A 420 13.59 -7.22 -31.00
N MET A 421 14.51 -6.33 -30.60
CA MET A 421 15.87 -6.32 -31.15
C MET A 421 16.65 -7.61 -30.83
N LEU A 422 16.51 -8.15 -29.62
CA LEU A 422 17.12 -9.42 -29.25
C LEU A 422 16.51 -10.59 -30.07
N GLU A 423 15.19 -10.63 -30.24
CA GLU A 423 14.49 -11.60 -31.08
C GLU A 423 14.98 -11.56 -32.52
N GLU A 424 15.07 -10.38 -33.12
CA GLU A 424 15.55 -10.21 -34.49
C GLU A 424 16.99 -10.70 -34.63
N LYS A 425 17.86 -10.35 -33.67
CA LYS A 425 19.25 -10.84 -33.68
C LYS A 425 19.35 -12.35 -33.49
N ARG A 426 18.51 -12.97 -32.64
CA ARG A 426 18.42 -14.42 -32.52
C ARG A 426 17.99 -15.05 -33.84
N LYS A 427 16.98 -14.48 -34.50
CA LYS A 427 16.50 -14.96 -35.79
C LYS A 427 17.61 -14.94 -36.84
N ILE A 428 18.34 -13.83 -36.94
CA ILE A 428 19.49 -13.71 -37.86
C ILE A 428 20.58 -14.74 -37.51
N ALA A 429 20.89 -14.93 -36.22
CA ALA A 429 21.88 -15.92 -35.79
C ALA A 429 21.44 -17.36 -36.09
N MET A 430 20.15 -17.67 -35.92
CA MET A 430 19.55 -18.96 -36.28
C MET A 430 19.59 -19.20 -37.79
N GLU A 431 19.26 -18.20 -38.60
CA GLU A 431 19.36 -18.29 -40.07
C GLU A 431 20.80 -18.56 -40.52
N LEU A 432 21.80 -17.95 -39.88
CA LEU A 432 23.23 -18.23 -40.16
C LEU A 432 23.62 -19.67 -39.82
N LEU A 433 23.18 -20.19 -38.67
CA LEU A 433 23.43 -21.57 -38.29
C LEU A 433 22.72 -22.56 -39.22
N ASN A 434 21.48 -22.26 -39.63
CA ASN A 434 20.70 -23.09 -40.54
C ASN A 434 21.32 -23.11 -41.94
N LYS A 435 21.73 -21.95 -42.46
CA LYS A 435 22.46 -21.84 -43.72
C LYS A 435 23.72 -22.72 -43.74
N ASN A 436 24.46 -22.77 -42.63
CA ASN A 436 25.64 -23.63 -42.51
C ASN A 436 25.28 -25.13 -42.55
N VAL A 437 24.10 -25.54 -42.09
CA VAL A 437 23.60 -26.92 -42.25
C VAL A 437 23.25 -27.17 -43.72
N ASP A 438 22.51 -26.27 -44.35
CA ASP A 438 22.08 -26.39 -45.75
C ASP A 438 23.26 -26.45 -46.71
N ASP A 439 24.27 -25.61 -46.52
CA ASP A 439 25.49 -25.59 -47.33
C ASP A 439 26.23 -26.94 -47.27
N LEU A 440 26.35 -27.54 -46.09
CA LEU A 440 26.97 -28.86 -45.91
C LEU A 440 26.14 -30.00 -46.52
N VAL A 441 24.80 -29.94 -46.42
CA VAL A 441 23.91 -30.90 -47.09
C VAL A 441 24.08 -30.83 -48.61
N ASN A 442 24.12 -29.62 -49.15
CA ASN A 442 24.30 -29.40 -50.58
C ASN A 442 25.69 -29.85 -51.06
N GLU A 443 26.74 -29.64 -50.27
CA GLU A 443 28.10 -30.12 -50.57
C GLU A 443 28.17 -31.65 -50.61
N ILE A 444 27.57 -32.34 -49.63
CA ILE A 444 27.46 -33.80 -49.64
C ILE A 444 26.71 -34.30 -50.88
N ALA A 445 25.60 -33.66 -51.25
CA ALA A 445 24.84 -34.01 -52.45
C ALA A 445 25.69 -33.86 -53.73
N LYS A 446 26.43 -32.76 -53.86
CA LYS A 446 27.35 -32.52 -54.99
C LYS A 446 28.45 -33.59 -55.05
N LEU A 447 29.10 -33.90 -53.92
CA LEU A 447 30.15 -34.93 -53.85
C LEU A 447 29.62 -36.32 -54.25
N LYS A 448 28.41 -36.67 -53.82
CA LYS A 448 27.75 -37.96 -54.17
C LYS A 448 27.37 -38.05 -55.65
N MET A 449 27.15 -36.93 -56.34
CA MET A 449 26.83 -36.88 -57.78
C MET A 449 28.06 -37.03 -58.69
N ILE A 450 29.28 -36.90 -58.16
CA ILE A 450 30.51 -37.04 -58.95
C ILE A 450 30.71 -38.51 -59.33
N LYS A 451 30.45 -38.84 -60.59
CA LYS A 451 30.72 -40.17 -61.15
C LYS A 451 32.17 -40.28 -61.60
N THR A 452 32.91 -41.27 -61.07
CA THR A 452 34.30 -41.56 -61.48
C THR A 452 34.51 -43.07 -61.68
N SER A 453 35.17 -43.42 -62.78
CA SER A 453 35.63 -44.79 -63.07
C SER A 453 36.96 -45.13 -62.38
N ASN A 454 37.72 -44.13 -61.90
CA ASN A 454 39.00 -44.33 -61.23
C ASN A 454 38.80 -44.69 -59.74
N PRO A 455 39.35 -45.83 -59.26
CA PRO A 455 39.18 -46.30 -57.88
C PRO A 455 39.83 -45.39 -56.84
N ILE A 456 40.99 -44.78 -57.13
CA ILE A 456 41.67 -43.85 -56.21
C ILE A 456 40.83 -42.60 -56.00
N LYS A 457 40.28 -42.04 -57.09
CA LYS A 457 39.35 -40.90 -57.01
C LYS A 457 38.08 -41.25 -56.26
N ARG A 458 37.57 -42.48 -56.41
CA ARG A 458 36.37 -42.95 -55.68
C ARG A 458 36.62 -42.96 -54.17
N VAL A 459 37.74 -43.51 -53.72
CA VAL A 459 38.10 -43.53 -52.28
C VAL A 459 38.30 -42.11 -51.75
N SER A 460 38.94 -41.23 -52.51
CA SER A 460 39.09 -39.81 -52.14
C SER A 460 37.75 -39.08 -51.99
N ILE A 461 36.80 -39.30 -52.90
CA ILE A 461 35.46 -38.71 -52.81
C ILE A 461 34.71 -39.27 -51.60
N GLN A 462 34.80 -40.58 -51.34
CA GLN A 462 34.20 -41.21 -50.15
C GLN A 462 34.74 -40.61 -48.85
N GLN A 463 36.05 -40.39 -48.77
CA GLN A 463 36.69 -39.74 -47.63
C GLN A 463 36.18 -38.31 -47.43
N GLN A 464 36.07 -37.52 -48.50
CA GLN A 464 35.51 -36.16 -48.43
C GLN A 464 34.03 -36.16 -48.00
N VAL A 465 33.24 -37.13 -48.47
CA VAL A 465 31.84 -37.30 -48.03
C VAL A 465 31.79 -37.58 -46.53
N PHE A 466 32.61 -38.51 -46.03
CA PHE A 466 32.66 -38.84 -44.61
C PHE A 466 33.04 -37.64 -43.74
N GLU A 467 34.09 -36.91 -44.11
CA GLU A 467 34.52 -35.70 -43.39
C GLU A 467 33.45 -34.59 -43.40
N THR A 468 32.70 -34.46 -44.51
CA THR A 468 31.62 -33.48 -44.62
C THR A 468 30.38 -33.91 -43.83
N GLU A 469 30.10 -35.22 -43.74
CA GLU A 469 29.05 -35.77 -42.88
C GLU A 469 29.35 -35.56 -41.39
N GLU A 470 30.62 -35.68 -40.95
CA GLU A 470 31.02 -35.36 -39.58
C GLU A 470 30.80 -33.87 -39.26
N LYS A 471 31.19 -32.97 -40.19
CA LYS A 471 30.91 -31.53 -40.06
C LYS A 471 29.42 -31.24 -40.02
N LEU A 472 28.61 -31.92 -40.83
CA LEU A 472 27.16 -31.80 -40.83
C LEU A 472 26.56 -32.22 -39.48
N TYR A 473 27.03 -33.32 -38.90
CA TYR A 473 26.61 -33.75 -37.57
C TYR A 473 26.93 -32.69 -36.51
N ALA A 474 28.14 -32.14 -36.53
CA ALA A 474 28.53 -31.06 -35.62
C ALA A 474 27.69 -29.78 -35.83
N ALA A 475 27.35 -29.44 -37.08
CA ALA A 475 26.48 -28.31 -37.40
C ALA A 475 25.05 -28.50 -36.88
N LYS A 476 24.45 -29.67 -37.12
CA LYS A 476 23.12 -30.02 -36.60
C LYS A 476 23.06 -29.98 -35.08
N LYS A 477 24.09 -30.48 -34.39
CA LYS A 477 24.18 -30.42 -32.93
C LYS A 477 24.26 -28.98 -32.39
N ARG A 478 24.89 -28.06 -33.13
CA ARG A 478 24.91 -26.63 -32.78
C ARG A 478 23.55 -25.98 -33.01
N LEU A 479 22.86 -26.32 -34.09
CA LEU A 479 21.51 -25.84 -34.35
C LEU A 479 20.54 -26.31 -33.25
N GLU A 480 20.57 -27.59 -32.88
CA GLU A 480 19.77 -28.14 -31.78
C GLU A 480 20.07 -27.44 -30.44
N LEU A 481 21.34 -27.09 -30.20
CA LEU A 481 21.74 -26.33 -29.01
C LEU A 481 21.15 -24.91 -29.01
N ALA A 482 21.06 -24.26 -30.17
CA ALA A 482 20.47 -22.94 -30.31
C ALA A 482 18.93 -22.96 -30.26
N GLU A 483 18.30 -24.05 -30.71
CA GLU A 483 16.86 -24.28 -30.66
C GLU A 483 16.36 -24.63 -29.26
N LYS A 484 17.21 -25.23 -28.42
CA LYS A 484 16.90 -25.39 -27.00
C LYS A 484 16.89 -24.01 -26.34
N ASN A 485 15.68 -23.44 -26.24
CA ASN A 485 15.37 -22.30 -25.38
C ASN A 485 15.52 -22.75 -23.92
N SER A 486 16.76 -22.77 -23.41
CA SER A 486 17.06 -23.22 -22.05
C SER A 486 17.67 -22.08 -21.23
N SER A 487 17.07 -20.90 -21.26
CA SER A 487 17.49 -19.82 -20.38
C SER A 487 17.07 -20.12 -18.94
N ALA A 488 17.68 -21.15 -18.35
CA ALA A 488 17.52 -21.56 -16.97
C ALA A 488 17.81 -20.39 -16.02
N GLU A 489 18.69 -19.46 -16.41
CA GLU A 489 18.98 -18.25 -15.65
C GLU A 489 17.77 -17.30 -15.58
N MET A 490 17.03 -17.10 -16.67
CA MET A 490 15.79 -16.30 -16.68
C MET A 490 14.63 -17.02 -15.99
N GLU A 491 14.53 -18.34 -16.15
CA GLU A 491 13.51 -19.14 -15.46
C GLU A 491 13.74 -19.13 -13.95
N GLN A 492 15.00 -19.24 -13.51
CA GLN A 492 15.39 -19.05 -12.11
C GLN A 492 15.09 -17.64 -11.61
N LEU A 493 15.46 -16.61 -12.38
CA LEU A 493 15.17 -15.21 -12.05
C LEU A 493 13.68 -14.98 -11.82
N ARG A 494 12.84 -15.51 -12.72
CA ARG A 494 11.38 -15.43 -12.64
C ARG A 494 10.82 -16.22 -11.48
N ALA A 495 11.33 -17.43 -11.23
CA ALA A 495 10.89 -18.26 -10.11
C ALA A 495 11.26 -17.63 -8.76
N GLU A 496 12.43 -17.03 -8.64
CA GLU A 496 12.84 -16.28 -7.45
C GLU A 496 11.98 -15.04 -7.23
N TYR A 497 11.71 -14.28 -8.30
CA TYR A 497 10.80 -13.14 -8.28
C TYR A 497 9.40 -13.56 -7.83
N GLU A 498 8.80 -14.57 -8.46
CA GLU A 498 7.45 -15.02 -8.14
C GLU A 498 7.35 -15.50 -6.69
N LYS A 499 8.37 -16.24 -6.21
CA LYS A 499 8.46 -16.66 -4.82
C LYS A 499 8.52 -15.48 -3.85
N LYS A 500 9.35 -14.46 -4.15
CA LYS A 500 9.46 -13.25 -3.33
C LYS A 500 8.16 -12.44 -3.33
N LYS A 501 7.55 -12.29 -4.51
CA LYS A 501 6.29 -11.57 -4.71
C LYS A 501 5.13 -12.21 -3.96
N GLN A 502 4.95 -13.52 -4.08
CA GLN A 502 3.92 -14.24 -3.34
C GLN A 502 4.10 -14.14 -1.82
N ALA A 503 5.34 -14.24 -1.34
CA ALA A 503 5.63 -14.08 0.09
C ALA A 503 5.30 -12.67 0.60
N ALA A 504 5.61 -11.62 -0.18
CA ALA A 504 5.29 -10.24 0.17
C ALA A 504 3.78 -9.96 0.11
N LEU A 505 3.07 -10.43 -0.93
CA LEU A 505 1.62 -10.33 -1.04
C LEU A 505 0.90 -11.02 0.13
N GLY A 506 1.38 -12.20 0.55
CA GLY A 506 0.81 -12.89 1.70
C GLY A 506 0.93 -12.08 2.99
N LYS A 507 2.03 -11.36 3.19
CA LYS A 507 2.20 -10.45 4.34
C LYS A 507 1.25 -9.26 4.28
N VAL A 508 1.14 -8.62 3.10
CA VAL A 508 0.22 -7.49 2.89
C VAL A 508 -1.22 -7.90 3.18
N GLN A 509 -1.69 -9.01 2.61
CA GLN A 509 -3.06 -9.50 2.83
C GLN A 509 -3.33 -9.84 4.31
N THR A 510 -2.33 -10.40 5.01
CA THR A 510 -2.47 -10.72 6.43
C THR A 510 -2.61 -9.43 7.25
N LEU A 511 -1.76 -8.44 7.00
CA LEU A 511 -1.81 -7.14 7.66
C LEU A 511 -3.10 -6.38 7.36
N GLU A 512 -3.57 -6.37 6.11
CA GLU A 512 -4.85 -5.77 5.71
C GLU A 512 -6.01 -6.40 6.48
N LYS A 513 -6.03 -7.73 6.57
CA LYS A 513 -7.07 -8.45 7.30
C LYS A 513 -7.02 -8.18 8.81
N ASP A 514 -5.82 -8.07 9.37
CA ASP A 514 -5.65 -7.81 10.80
C ASP A 514 -5.99 -6.36 11.15
N ILE A 515 -5.64 -5.38 10.30
CA ILE A 515 -6.06 -3.99 10.44
C ILE A 515 -7.58 -3.90 10.34
N ALA A 516 -8.21 -4.49 9.32
CA ALA A 516 -9.66 -4.45 9.13
C ALA A 516 -10.45 -5.07 10.29
N LYS A 517 -9.88 -6.08 10.98
CA LYS A 517 -10.50 -6.66 12.18
C LYS A 517 -10.36 -5.76 13.41
N LYS A 518 -9.22 -5.08 13.56
CA LYS A 518 -8.90 -4.28 14.75
C LYS A 518 -9.45 -2.86 14.67
N ALA A 519 -9.67 -2.33 13.46
CA ALA A 519 -10.19 -0.99 13.16
C ALA A 519 -11.70 -0.80 13.44
N VAL A 520 -12.40 -1.81 13.97
CA VAL A 520 -13.84 -1.72 14.24
C VAL A 520 -14.10 -1.22 15.66
N ASP A 521 -14.97 -0.21 15.81
CA ASP A 521 -15.45 0.22 17.13
C ASP A 521 -16.22 -0.90 17.84
N ASN A 522 -15.60 -1.46 18.88
CA ASN A 522 -16.21 -2.43 19.79
C ASN A 522 -16.56 -1.82 21.16
N SER A 523 -16.48 -0.49 21.32
CA SER A 523 -16.71 0.23 22.58
C SER A 523 -18.17 0.36 22.98
N ALA A 524 -19.09 0.28 22.01
CA ALA A 524 -20.51 0.51 22.25
C ALA A 524 -21.09 -0.38 23.36
N GLY A 525 -20.64 -1.64 23.45
CA GLY A 525 -21.05 -2.57 24.51
C GLY A 525 -20.62 -2.10 25.90
N VAL A 526 -19.32 -1.77 26.04
CA VAL A 526 -18.73 -1.35 27.32
C VAL A 526 -19.32 0.00 27.77
N ARG A 527 -19.50 0.95 26.85
CA ARG A 527 -20.09 2.26 27.15
C ARG A 527 -21.54 2.14 27.63
N LYS A 528 -22.33 1.28 26.97
CA LYS A 528 -23.72 1.01 27.37
C LYS A 528 -23.78 0.32 28.74
N GLU A 529 -22.90 -0.65 28.99
CA GLU A 529 -22.84 -1.36 30.26
C GLU A 529 -22.43 -0.43 31.41
N ALA A 530 -21.44 0.44 31.19
CA ALA A 530 -21.04 1.48 32.11
C ALA A 530 -22.16 2.49 32.43
N ALA A 531 -22.85 3.00 31.40
CA ALA A 531 -23.96 3.92 31.57
C ALA A 531 -25.13 3.27 32.36
N ASN A 532 -25.42 1.99 32.10
CA ASN A 532 -26.44 1.25 32.84
C ASN A 532 -26.03 1.03 34.31
N ALA A 533 -24.77 0.68 34.58
CA ALA A 533 -24.28 0.50 35.94
C ALA A 533 -24.33 1.81 36.75
N LEU A 534 -24.01 2.94 36.12
CA LEU A 534 -24.17 4.26 36.75
C LEU A 534 -25.63 4.62 36.95
N ALA A 535 -26.51 4.29 36.01
CA ALA A 535 -27.95 4.50 36.15
C ALA A 535 -28.55 3.70 37.32
N GLU A 536 -28.08 2.47 37.56
CA GLU A 536 -28.45 1.67 38.73
C GLU A 536 -27.95 2.29 40.04
N ALA A 537 -26.70 2.76 40.08
CA ALA A 537 -26.14 3.44 41.25
C ALA A 537 -26.88 4.75 41.58
N VAL A 538 -27.23 5.54 40.57
CA VAL A 538 -28.02 6.78 40.69
C VAL A 538 -29.41 6.49 41.27
N LYS A 539 -30.10 5.45 40.78
CA LYS A 539 -31.40 5.02 41.33
C LYS A 539 -31.29 4.56 42.78
N ALA A 540 -30.26 3.78 43.10
CA ALA A 540 -30.03 3.30 44.47
C ALA A 540 -29.79 4.48 45.44
N LEU A 541 -29.02 5.49 45.02
CA LEU A 541 -28.80 6.68 45.84
C LEU A 541 -30.08 7.52 45.99
N ALA A 542 -30.85 7.70 44.92
CA ALA A 542 -32.12 8.42 44.96
C ALA A 542 -33.11 7.78 45.95
N GLU A 543 -33.26 6.44 45.93
CA GLU A 543 -34.11 5.71 46.86
C GLU A 543 -33.60 5.80 48.32
N LYS A 544 -32.28 5.71 48.52
CA LYS A 544 -31.64 5.90 49.84
C LYS A 544 -31.92 7.31 50.41
N LYS A 545 -31.88 8.34 49.56
CA LYS A 545 -32.13 9.74 49.95
C LYS A 545 -33.61 10.05 50.19
N LYS A 546 -34.54 9.37 49.50
CA LYS A 546 -35.99 9.43 49.79
C LYS A 546 -36.37 8.70 51.08
N ALA A 547 -35.67 7.61 51.41
CA ALA A 547 -35.90 6.82 52.63
C ALA A 547 -35.30 7.47 53.88
N ALA A 548 -34.39 8.44 53.73
CA ALA A 548 -33.83 9.20 54.83
C ALA A 548 -34.86 10.25 55.33
N PRO A 549 -35.16 10.31 56.65
CA PRO A 549 -36.06 11.34 57.17
C PRO A 549 -35.47 12.73 56.91
N ALA A 550 -36.30 13.70 56.51
CA ALA A 550 -35.92 15.10 56.44
C ALA A 550 -35.42 15.52 57.84
N SER A 551 -34.11 15.71 57.99
CA SER A 551 -33.54 16.08 59.30
C SER A 551 -34.18 17.40 59.78
N PRO A 552 -34.60 17.48 61.06
CA PRO A 552 -35.27 18.65 61.59
C PRO A 552 -34.24 19.75 61.82
N ALA A 553 -34.20 20.74 60.94
CA ALA A 553 -33.51 21.99 61.20
C ALA A 553 -34.41 22.92 62.04
N THR A 554 -34.78 22.53 63.27
CA THR A 554 -35.23 23.44 64.37
C THR A 554 -35.62 22.64 65.62
N GLU A 555 -34.66 22.27 66.47
CA GLU A 555 -34.91 21.89 67.87
C GLU A 555 -33.75 22.39 68.77
N GLU A 556 -33.44 23.68 68.69
CA GLU A 556 -32.60 24.37 69.70
C GLU A 556 -33.31 25.59 70.32
N ALA A 557 -34.64 25.69 70.20
CA ALA A 557 -35.41 26.80 70.74
C ALA A 557 -36.58 26.35 71.62
N GLU A 558 -36.46 25.28 72.42
CA GLU A 558 -37.42 25.01 73.50
C GLU A 558 -36.84 24.24 74.69
N GLN A 559 -35.66 24.64 75.17
CA GLN A 559 -35.21 24.34 76.53
C GLN A 559 -34.60 25.57 77.21
N VAL A 560 -35.29 26.71 77.16
CA VAL A 560 -35.13 27.82 78.12
C VAL A 560 -36.51 28.40 78.43
N LYS A 561 -37.37 27.61 79.08
CA LYS A 561 -38.45 28.09 79.97
C LYS A 561 -39.13 26.91 80.67
N GLN A 562 -38.50 26.43 81.74
CA GLN A 562 -39.16 26.11 83.02
C GLN A 562 -38.12 25.92 84.11
#